data_AF-A0AAU3KV44-F1
#
_entry.id   AF-A0AAU3KV44-F1
#
_cell.length_a   1.000
_cell.length_b   1.000
_cell.length_c   1.000
_cell.angle_alpha   90.00
_cell.angle_beta   90.00
_cell.angle_gamma   90.00
#
_symmetry.space_group_name_H-M   'P 1'
#
loop_
_entity.id
_entity.type
_entity.pdbx_description
1 polymer ?
#
loop_
_entity_poly.entity_id
_entity_poly.type
_entity_poly.pdbx_seq_one_letter_code
_entity_poly.pdbx_strand_id
1 'polypeptide(L)'
;MEHLGVDALVLVDGGTDILLRGDESGLGTPQEDMTSLAAVAGLHGLNRLVVSVGFGSDAYHGVCHAHVLENLAALQRENAFLGALSIPLASPEAAAYTSAVTHALTETPLRPTVVHSQIADAPRGEFGNVHSTTRTTGTKLFVNPFMAMYLTVDLPALARTVEYLPLLDPTEHPYQVAQLIEAHLTSRPKPRPATTIPH
;
A
#
# COMPACT_ATOMS: atom_id res chain seq x y z
N MET A 1 3.50 -18.48 17.68
CA MET A 1 2.38 -18.70 16.73
C MET A 1 1.68 -20.02 16.97
N GLU A 2 2.40 -21.13 17.19
CA GLU A 2 1.79 -22.44 17.50
C GLU A 2 0.76 -22.42 18.65
N HIS A 3 1.05 -21.72 19.76
CA HIS A 3 0.10 -21.62 20.88
C HIS A 3 -1.19 -20.84 20.53
N LEU A 4 -1.15 -19.95 19.54
CA LEU A 4 -2.31 -19.17 19.09
C LEU A 4 -3.06 -19.85 17.94
N GLY A 5 -2.53 -20.94 17.37
CA GLY A 5 -3.14 -21.63 16.23
C GLY A 5 -3.24 -20.78 14.96
N VAL A 6 -2.40 -19.76 14.79
CA VAL A 6 -2.43 -18.88 13.62
C VAL A 6 -1.88 -19.62 12.40
N ASP A 7 -2.71 -19.73 11.36
CA ASP A 7 -2.40 -20.38 10.09
C ASP A 7 -2.19 -19.38 8.92
N ALA A 8 -2.58 -18.12 9.12
CA ALA A 8 -2.44 -17.04 8.16
C ALA A 8 -2.12 -15.68 8.80
N LEU A 9 -1.37 -14.85 8.08
CA LEU A 9 -1.10 -13.45 8.40
C LEU A 9 -1.35 -12.61 7.14
N VAL A 10 -2.17 -11.57 7.28
CA VAL A 10 -2.50 -10.63 6.21
C VAL A 10 -1.98 -9.25 6.60
N LEU A 11 -1.03 -8.73 5.81
CA LEU A 11 -0.66 -7.32 5.88
C LEU A 11 -1.65 -6.52 5.03
N VAL A 12 -2.17 -5.44 5.57
CA VAL A 12 -3.10 -4.55 4.87
C VAL A 12 -2.43 -3.18 4.76
N ASP A 13 -2.18 -2.74 3.53
CA ASP A 13 -1.62 -1.43 3.21
C ASP A 13 -2.72 -0.50 2.67
N GLY A 14 -2.81 0.69 3.27
CA GLY A 14 -3.62 1.80 2.79
C GLY A 14 -2.80 2.63 1.82
N GLY A 15 -2.65 2.12 0.61
CA GLY A 15 -1.68 2.56 -0.37
C GLY A 15 -1.39 1.47 -1.40
N THR A 16 -0.49 1.79 -2.31
CA THR A 16 0.01 0.92 -3.38
C THR A 16 1.53 0.95 -3.49
N ASP A 17 2.21 1.74 -2.66
CA ASP A 17 3.68 1.78 -2.58
C ASP A 17 4.29 0.47 -2.10
N ILE A 18 3.57 -0.35 -1.30
CA ILE A 18 4.04 -1.70 -0.95
C ILE A 18 4.28 -2.60 -2.18
N LEU A 19 3.67 -2.27 -3.33
CA LEU A 19 3.80 -3.02 -4.59
C LEU A 19 4.99 -2.55 -5.45
N LEU A 20 5.77 -1.57 -4.99
CA LEU A 20 6.95 -1.04 -5.69
C LEU A 20 8.20 -1.84 -5.36
N ARG A 21 9.17 -1.80 -6.28
CA ARG A 21 10.35 -2.69 -6.27
C ARG A 21 11.61 -2.02 -5.78
N GLY A 22 11.65 -0.69 -5.78
CA GLY A 22 12.85 0.08 -5.45
C GLY A 22 13.61 0.60 -6.66
N ASP A 23 13.21 0.18 -7.86
CA ASP A 23 13.83 0.63 -9.10
C ASP A 23 13.17 1.89 -9.68
N GLU A 24 11.97 2.24 -9.19
CA GLU A 24 11.13 3.35 -9.63
C GLU A 24 11.63 4.73 -9.20
N SER A 25 11.31 5.76 -10.00
CA SER A 25 11.66 7.16 -9.69
C SER A 25 10.95 7.75 -8.48
N GLY A 26 9.91 7.09 -7.95
CA GLY A 26 9.19 7.51 -6.76
C GLY A 26 8.58 6.29 -6.06
N LEU A 27 8.87 6.15 -4.76
CA LEU A 27 8.49 5.00 -3.94
C LEU A 27 7.37 5.26 -2.94
N GLY A 28 6.80 6.46 -2.88
CA GLY A 28 5.83 6.77 -1.83
C GLY A 28 6.50 6.96 -0.46
N THR A 29 5.98 6.26 0.55
CA THR A 29 6.45 6.27 1.94
C THR A 29 6.79 4.85 2.42
N PRO A 30 7.75 4.18 1.78
CA PRO A 30 7.94 2.73 1.92
C PRO A 30 8.44 2.27 3.30
N GLN A 31 8.82 3.18 4.20
CA GLN A 31 9.53 2.83 5.44
C GLN A 31 8.72 1.88 6.33
N GLU A 32 7.44 2.20 6.58
CA GLU A 32 6.58 1.38 7.45
C GLU A 32 6.17 0.08 6.75
N ASP A 33 5.83 0.15 5.46
CA ASP A 33 5.37 -1.00 4.67
C ASP A 33 6.47 -2.03 4.47
N MET A 34 7.69 -1.57 4.14
CA MET A 34 8.84 -2.46 3.91
C MET A 34 9.35 -3.06 5.21
N THR A 35 9.24 -2.34 6.33
CA THR A 35 9.52 -2.91 7.66
C THR A 35 8.57 -4.06 7.95
N SER A 36 7.27 -3.86 7.71
CA SER A 36 6.25 -4.89 7.91
C SER A 36 6.43 -6.07 6.95
N LEU A 37 6.70 -5.79 5.68
CA LEU A 37 6.94 -6.79 4.65
C LEU A 37 8.18 -7.64 4.98
N ALA A 38 9.29 -7.02 5.38
CA ALA A 38 10.52 -7.73 5.77
C ALA A 38 10.28 -8.64 6.98
N ALA A 39 9.62 -8.10 8.02
CA ALA A 39 9.32 -8.85 9.24
C ALA A 39 8.46 -10.09 8.95
N VAL A 40 7.43 -9.96 8.12
CA VAL A 40 6.52 -11.08 7.79
C VAL A 40 7.13 -12.05 6.77
N ALA A 41 7.97 -11.57 5.85
CA ALA A 41 8.66 -12.43 4.89
C ALA A 41 9.55 -13.47 5.59
N GLY A 42 10.17 -13.09 6.73
CA GLY A 42 10.98 -13.98 7.56
C GLY A 42 10.18 -15.01 8.41
N LEU A 43 8.86 -14.90 8.48
CA LEU A 43 8.02 -15.88 9.19
C LEU A 43 7.76 -17.11 8.31
N HIS A 44 7.85 -18.32 8.88
CA HIS A 44 7.62 -19.57 8.15
C HIS A 44 6.50 -20.39 8.81
N GLY A 45 5.89 -21.30 8.05
CA GLY A 45 4.86 -22.22 8.56
C GLY A 45 3.43 -21.67 8.58
N LEU A 46 3.18 -20.51 7.94
CA LEU A 46 1.85 -19.94 7.76
C LEU A 46 1.68 -19.31 6.37
N ASN A 47 0.43 -19.15 5.96
CA ASN A 47 0.06 -18.36 4.81
C ASN A 47 0.36 -16.89 5.08
N ARG A 48 0.95 -16.18 4.12
CA ARG A 48 1.35 -14.78 4.27
C ARG A 48 0.86 -14.02 3.04
N LEU A 49 0.02 -13.02 3.27
CA LEU A 49 -0.65 -12.27 2.22
C LEU A 49 -0.39 -10.78 2.41
N VAL A 50 -0.30 -10.05 1.30
CA VAL A 50 -0.44 -8.59 1.30
C VAL A 50 -1.75 -8.24 0.59
N VAL A 51 -2.48 -7.32 1.19
CA VAL A 51 -3.66 -6.70 0.64
C VAL A 51 -3.38 -5.20 0.55
N SER A 52 -3.32 -4.67 -0.66
CA SER A 52 -3.19 -3.24 -0.94
C SER A 52 -4.56 -2.68 -1.32
N VAL A 53 -4.95 -1.56 -0.72
CA VAL A 53 -6.22 -0.86 -0.98
C VAL A 53 -5.96 0.63 -1.11
N GLY A 54 -6.82 1.36 -1.83
CA GLY A 54 -6.63 2.80 -2.01
C GLY A 54 -5.85 3.18 -3.26
N PHE A 55 -5.97 2.43 -4.35
CA PHE A 55 -5.29 2.69 -5.62
C PHE A 55 -5.23 4.18 -5.97
N GLY A 56 -4.01 4.72 -5.88
CA GLY A 56 -3.66 6.11 -6.18
C GLY A 56 -3.70 7.12 -5.04
N SER A 57 -3.86 6.68 -3.78
CA SER A 57 -3.67 7.53 -2.60
C SER A 57 -2.26 8.14 -2.54
N ASP A 58 -1.25 7.40 -3.00
CA ASP A 58 0.17 7.73 -2.80
C ASP A 58 0.76 8.47 -4.01
N ALA A 59 -0.08 8.85 -4.98
CA ALA A 59 0.32 9.65 -6.13
C ALA A 59 1.01 10.96 -5.70
N TYR A 60 0.52 11.57 -4.60
CA TYR A 60 1.12 12.76 -4.02
C TYR A 60 2.56 12.52 -3.53
N HIS A 61 2.88 11.29 -3.13
CA HIS A 61 4.19 10.85 -2.66
C HIS A 61 5.05 10.27 -3.81
N GLY A 62 4.66 10.51 -5.06
CA GLY A 62 5.46 10.18 -6.24
C GLY A 62 5.26 8.76 -6.78
N VAL A 63 4.31 7.99 -6.25
CA VAL A 63 3.98 6.66 -6.79
C VAL A 63 3.41 6.78 -8.20
N CYS A 64 3.95 6.00 -9.13
CA CYS A 64 3.47 5.91 -10.50
C CYS A 64 2.49 4.74 -10.66
N HIS A 65 1.22 5.03 -10.95
CA HIS A 65 0.18 3.99 -11.09
C HIS A 65 0.48 2.99 -12.22
N ALA A 66 1.14 3.43 -13.29
CA ALA A 66 1.52 2.52 -14.36
C ALA A 66 2.56 1.49 -13.89
N HIS A 67 3.49 1.86 -13.01
CA HIS A 67 4.42 0.91 -12.39
C HIS A 67 3.71 -0.06 -11.45
N VAL A 68 2.73 0.40 -10.66
CA VAL A 68 1.91 -0.49 -9.83
C VAL A 68 1.23 -1.56 -10.69
N LEU A 69 0.60 -1.16 -11.80
CA LEU A 69 -0.03 -2.10 -12.73
C LEU A 69 0.98 -3.05 -13.39
N GLU A 70 2.15 -2.55 -13.78
CA GLU A 70 3.24 -3.36 -14.34
C GLU A 70 3.77 -4.39 -13.33
N ASN A 71 3.97 -3.97 -12.09
CA ASN A 71 4.48 -4.81 -11.01
C ASN A 71 3.47 -5.92 -10.65
N LEU A 72 2.17 -5.60 -10.59
CA LEU A 72 1.09 -6.58 -10.44
C LEU A 72 1.08 -7.58 -11.62
N ALA A 73 1.22 -7.10 -12.85
CA ALA A 73 1.27 -7.97 -14.03
C ALA A 73 2.47 -8.93 -13.97
N ALA A 74 3.60 -8.48 -13.43
CA ALA A 74 4.76 -9.34 -13.22
C ALA A 74 4.55 -10.36 -12.09
N LEU A 75 3.91 -9.99 -10.98
CA LEU A 75 3.49 -10.97 -9.95
C LEU A 75 2.51 -11.99 -10.52
N GLN A 76 1.59 -11.56 -11.38
CA GLN A 76 0.66 -12.47 -12.05
C GLN A 76 1.39 -13.51 -12.91
N ARG A 77 2.50 -13.17 -13.57
CA ARG A 77 3.30 -14.15 -14.34
C ARG A 77 3.87 -15.26 -13.46
N GLU A 78 4.04 -15.01 -12.17
CA GLU A 78 4.44 -15.98 -11.16
C GLU A 78 3.25 -16.62 -10.42
N ASN A 79 2.01 -16.32 -10.83
CA ASN A 79 0.77 -16.66 -10.10
C ASN A 79 0.73 -16.11 -8.67
N ALA A 80 1.45 -15.02 -8.41
CA ALA A 80 1.55 -14.37 -7.11
C ALA A 80 0.56 -13.21 -6.92
N PHE A 81 -0.08 -12.73 -7.99
CA PHE A 81 -1.26 -11.88 -7.85
C PHE A 81 -2.48 -12.78 -7.69
N LEU A 82 -3.06 -12.78 -6.49
CA LEU A 82 -4.16 -13.67 -6.11
C LEU A 82 -5.53 -13.13 -6.54
N GLY A 83 -5.55 -11.93 -7.11
CA GLY A 83 -6.72 -11.29 -7.68
C GLY A 83 -7.12 -10.03 -6.92
N ALA A 84 -8.26 -9.49 -7.35
CA ALA A 84 -8.85 -8.30 -6.77
C ALA A 84 -10.33 -8.51 -6.49
N LEU A 85 -10.80 -7.87 -5.42
CA LEU A 85 -12.22 -7.73 -5.12
C LEU A 85 -12.55 -6.27 -4.84
N SER A 86 -13.78 -5.86 -5.07
CA SER A 86 -14.29 -4.57 -4.62
C SER A 86 -15.37 -4.79 -3.56
N ILE A 87 -15.47 -3.86 -2.62
CA ILE A 87 -16.52 -3.89 -1.60
C ILE A 87 -17.73 -3.09 -2.10
N PRO A 88 -18.91 -3.71 -2.31
CA PRO A 88 -20.12 -2.99 -2.68
C PRO A 88 -20.59 -2.05 -1.56
N LEU A 89 -21.07 -0.85 -1.91
CA LEU A 89 -21.52 0.15 -0.93
C LEU A 89 -22.59 -0.40 0.04
N ALA A 90 -23.52 -1.21 -0.46
CA ALA A 90 -24.62 -1.75 0.34
C ALA A 90 -24.24 -2.99 1.17
N SER A 91 -22.96 -3.39 1.17
CA SER A 91 -22.50 -4.58 1.89
C SER A 91 -22.27 -4.30 3.39
N PRO A 92 -22.38 -5.33 4.25
CA PRO A 92 -21.97 -5.24 5.65
C PRO A 92 -20.50 -4.80 5.82
N GLU A 93 -19.63 -5.22 4.91
CA GLU A 93 -18.20 -4.92 4.92
C GLU A 93 -17.95 -3.41 4.66
N ALA A 94 -18.68 -2.80 3.72
CA ALA A 94 -18.61 -1.34 3.49
C ALA A 94 -19.08 -0.55 4.72
N ALA A 95 -20.16 -1.01 5.36
CA ALA A 95 -20.67 -0.38 6.58
C ALA A 95 -19.66 -0.49 7.74
N ALA A 96 -19.07 -1.68 7.94
CA ALA A 96 -18.04 -1.91 8.95
C ALA A 96 -16.79 -1.06 8.70
N TYR A 97 -16.30 -1.02 7.46
CA TYR A 97 -15.15 -0.20 7.08
C TYR A 97 -15.41 1.29 7.32
N THR A 98 -16.55 1.81 6.86
CA THR A 98 -16.92 3.23 7.05
C THR A 98 -17.08 3.59 8.53
N SER A 99 -17.62 2.66 9.33
CA SER A 99 -17.73 2.84 10.78
C SER A 99 -16.35 2.90 11.44
N ALA A 100 -15.42 2.02 11.06
CA ALA A 100 -14.05 2.01 11.56
C ALA A 100 -13.30 3.31 11.20
N VAL A 101 -13.44 3.79 9.96
CA VAL A 101 -12.85 5.08 9.54
C VAL A 101 -13.43 6.24 10.33
N THR A 102 -14.76 6.29 10.49
CA THR A 102 -15.42 7.34 11.28
C THR A 102 -14.96 7.34 12.73
N HIS A 103 -14.83 6.15 13.34
CA HIS A 103 -14.31 6.01 14.69
C HIS A 103 -12.86 6.50 14.77
N ALA A 104 -11.98 6.05 13.88
CA ALA A 104 -10.58 6.47 13.84
C ALA A 104 -10.44 8.00 13.70
N LEU A 105 -11.24 8.64 12.84
CA LEU A 105 -11.26 10.11 12.70
C LEU A 105 -11.68 10.82 13.98
N THR A 106 -12.61 10.23 14.73
CA THR A 106 -13.10 10.76 16.01
C THR A 106 -12.03 10.64 17.11
N GLU A 107 -11.32 9.51 17.15
CA GLU A 107 -10.28 9.25 18.15
C GLU A 107 -8.96 9.98 17.85
N THR A 108 -8.70 10.33 16.59
CA THR A 108 -7.45 10.98 16.15
C THR A 108 -7.67 12.34 15.48
N PRO A 109 -8.40 13.28 16.11
CA PRO A 109 -8.83 14.52 15.44
C PRO A 109 -7.67 15.44 15.04
N LEU A 110 -6.51 15.32 15.71
CA LEU A 110 -5.30 16.08 15.38
C LEU A 110 -4.46 15.46 14.26
N ARG A 111 -4.68 14.18 13.94
CA ARG A 111 -3.96 13.42 12.92
C ARG A 111 -4.92 12.52 12.15
N PRO A 112 -5.99 13.09 11.55
CA PRO A 112 -6.97 12.28 10.84
C PRO A 112 -6.30 11.53 9.69
N THR A 113 -6.74 10.31 9.46
CA THR A 113 -6.27 9.50 8.33
C THR A 113 -6.73 10.13 7.02
N VAL A 114 -5.78 10.39 6.11
CA VAL A 114 -6.08 10.94 4.77
C VAL A 114 -6.40 9.81 3.80
N VAL A 115 -5.66 8.72 3.87
CA VAL A 115 -5.81 7.59 2.96
C VAL A 115 -7.16 6.88 3.17
N HIS A 116 -7.45 6.47 4.40
CA HIS A 116 -8.69 5.73 4.65
C HIS A 116 -9.96 6.59 4.50
N SER A 117 -9.87 7.91 4.67
CA SER A 117 -10.96 8.82 4.28
C SER A 117 -11.25 8.76 2.78
N GLN A 118 -10.22 8.87 1.93
CA GLN A 118 -10.42 8.77 0.48
C GLN A 118 -10.97 7.40 0.06
N ILE A 119 -10.50 6.32 0.69
CA ILE A 119 -11.02 4.97 0.45
C ILE A 119 -12.49 4.87 0.87
N ALA A 120 -12.90 5.49 1.99
CA ALA A 120 -14.31 5.50 2.41
C ALA A 120 -15.21 6.38 1.51
N ASP A 121 -14.62 7.34 0.80
CA ASP A 121 -15.33 8.20 -0.14
C ASP A 121 -15.63 7.48 -1.46
N ALA A 122 -14.73 6.60 -1.92
CA ALA A 122 -14.86 5.93 -3.21
C ALA A 122 -16.13 5.05 -3.38
N PRO A 123 -16.53 4.18 -2.42
CA PRO A 123 -17.77 3.41 -2.53
C PRO A 123 -19.03 4.26 -2.66
N ARG A 124 -18.99 5.53 -2.21
CA ARG A 124 -20.12 6.47 -2.29
C ARG A 124 -20.27 7.09 -3.68
N GLY A 125 -19.39 6.75 -4.63
CA GLY A 125 -19.37 7.28 -5.99
C GLY A 125 -18.66 8.63 -6.11
N GLU A 126 -17.94 9.06 -5.07
CA GLU A 126 -17.12 10.26 -5.11
C GLU A 126 -15.95 10.10 -6.10
N PHE A 127 -15.61 11.19 -6.80
CA PHE A 127 -14.53 11.17 -7.79
C PHE A 127 -13.79 12.52 -7.86
N GLY A 128 -12.47 12.46 -8.01
CA GLY A 128 -11.60 13.62 -8.18
C GLY A 128 -11.17 14.25 -6.85
N ASN A 129 -11.17 15.58 -6.80
CA ASN A 129 -10.60 16.34 -5.69
C ASN A 129 -11.58 16.47 -4.51
N VAL A 130 -11.81 15.38 -3.79
CA VAL A 130 -12.77 15.30 -2.67
C VAL A 130 -12.03 15.33 -1.34
N HIS A 131 -12.41 16.26 -0.46
CA HIS A 131 -11.76 16.51 0.81
C HIS A 131 -12.71 16.26 1.99
N SER A 132 -12.55 15.13 2.65
CA SER A 132 -13.32 14.77 3.85
C SER A 132 -12.72 15.31 5.16
N THR A 133 -11.50 15.87 5.11
CA THR A 133 -10.81 16.44 6.28
C THR A 133 -10.06 17.71 5.92
N THR A 134 -9.86 18.60 6.90
CA THR A 134 -9.09 19.85 6.71
C THR A 134 -7.57 19.62 6.55
N ARG A 135 -7.05 18.45 6.91
CA ARG A 135 -5.63 18.07 6.77
C ARG A 135 -5.14 18.10 5.32
N THR A 136 -6.05 17.97 4.37
CA THR A 136 -5.75 17.95 2.93
C THR A 136 -6.01 19.29 2.25
N THR A 137 -6.27 20.35 3.02
CA THR A 137 -6.47 21.70 2.48
C THR A 137 -5.21 22.15 1.72
N GLY A 138 -5.38 22.56 0.47
CA GLY A 138 -4.29 23.03 -0.38
C GLY A 138 -3.52 21.95 -1.12
N THR A 139 -3.88 20.67 -0.97
CA THR A 139 -3.40 19.58 -1.84
C THR A 139 -4.47 19.22 -2.86
N LYS A 140 -4.07 18.49 -3.92
CA LYS A 140 -5.01 17.91 -4.88
C LYS A 140 -5.10 16.41 -4.63
N LEU A 141 -6.29 15.96 -4.26
CA LEU A 141 -6.66 14.56 -4.11
C LEU A 141 -7.23 14.02 -5.43
N PHE A 142 -7.30 12.70 -5.53
CA PHE A 142 -7.85 12.02 -6.69
C PHE A 142 -8.61 10.76 -6.25
N VAL A 143 -9.72 10.98 -5.55
CA VAL A 143 -10.64 9.90 -5.22
C VAL A 143 -11.11 9.24 -6.51
N ASN A 144 -11.05 7.91 -6.55
CA ASN A 144 -11.44 7.14 -7.72
C ASN A 144 -12.02 5.78 -7.31
N PRO A 145 -12.85 5.14 -8.17
CA PRO A 145 -13.51 3.88 -7.82
C PRO A 145 -12.55 2.73 -7.48
N PHE A 146 -11.31 2.73 -8.00
CA PHE A 146 -10.33 1.68 -7.71
C PHE A 146 -9.73 1.79 -6.31
N MET A 147 -9.93 2.90 -5.59
CA MET A 147 -9.57 2.98 -4.18
C MET A 147 -10.33 1.97 -3.31
N ALA A 148 -11.53 1.55 -3.73
CA ALA A 148 -12.31 0.52 -3.05
C ALA A 148 -11.96 -0.92 -3.48
N MET A 149 -10.94 -1.10 -4.31
CA MET A 149 -10.43 -2.42 -4.71
C MET A 149 -9.35 -2.89 -3.75
N TYR A 150 -9.48 -4.15 -3.34
CA TYR A 150 -8.53 -4.89 -2.53
C TYR A 150 -7.70 -5.75 -3.45
N LEU A 151 -6.43 -5.39 -3.61
CA LEU A 151 -5.45 -6.08 -4.45
C LEU A 151 -4.69 -7.06 -3.58
N THR A 152 -4.87 -8.35 -3.80
CA THR A 152 -4.26 -9.38 -2.94
C THR A 152 -3.09 -10.05 -3.65
N VAL A 153 -1.96 -10.17 -2.98
CA VAL A 153 -0.76 -10.84 -3.50
C VAL A 153 -0.16 -11.81 -2.47
N ASP A 154 0.53 -12.83 -2.96
CA ASP A 154 1.38 -13.70 -2.16
C ASP A 154 2.56 -12.88 -1.61
N LEU A 155 2.66 -12.79 -0.28
CA LEU A 155 3.65 -11.95 0.37
C LEU A 155 5.09 -12.41 0.12
N PRO A 156 5.43 -13.71 0.24
CA PRO A 156 6.78 -14.17 -0.08
C PRO A 156 7.20 -13.87 -1.52
N ALA A 157 6.28 -13.96 -2.48
CA ALA A 157 6.55 -13.59 -3.86
C ALA A 157 6.77 -12.09 -4.04
N LEU A 158 5.91 -11.24 -3.47
CA LEU A 158 6.11 -9.79 -3.47
C LEU A 158 7.48 -9.43 -2.87
N ALA A 159 7.83 -9.99 -1.71
CA ALA A 159 9.07 -9.70 -1.01
C ALA A 159 10.32 -9.96 -1.85
N ARG A 160 10.31 -10.99 -2.71
CA ARG A 160 11.43 -11.29 -3.64
C ARG A 160 11.61 -10.26 -4.73
N THR A 161 10.59 -9.45 -5.02
CA THR A 161 10.66 -8.43 -6.08
C THR A 161 11.24 -7.10 -5.60
N VAL A 162 11.37 -6.90 -4.29
CA VAL A 162 11.85 -5.63 -3.70
C VAL A 162 13.37 -5.68 -3.52
N GLU A 163 14.08 -4.82 -4.26
CA GLU A 163 15.54 -4.87 -4.40
C GLU A 163 16.28 -4.65 -3.08
N TYR A 164 15.77 -3.75 -2.24
CA TYR A 164 16.41 -3.33 -1.00
C TYR A 164 15.87 -4.05 0.24
N LEU A 165 14.84 -4.90 0.11
CA LEU A 165 14.22 -5.57 1.25
C LEU A 165 15.22 -6.43 2.05
N PRO A 166 16.15 -7.19 1.43
CA PRO A 166 17.16 -7.94 2.18
C PRO A 166 18.11 -7.06 3.00
N LEU A 167 18.25 -5.78 2.64
CA LEU A 167 19.10 -4.84 3.38
C LEU A 167 18.48 -4.39 4.70
N LEU A 168 17.18 -4.63 4.90
CA LEU A 168 16.46 -4.21 6.11
C LEU A 168 16.61 -5.21 7.27
N ASP A 169 17.03 -6.44 7.00
CA ASP A 169 17.22 -7.49 8.01
C ASP A 169 18.08 -7.08 9.23
N PRO A 170 19.22 -6.37 9.08
CA PRO A 170 20.04 -5.95 10.22
C PRO A 170 19.53 -4.69 10.95
N THR A 171 18.37 -4.13 10.57
CA THR A 171 17.88 -2.89 11.19
C THR A 171 17.18 -3.15 12.52
N GLU A 172 17.45 -2.31 13.51
CA GLU A 172 16.82 -2.33 14.83
C GLU A 172 15.99 -1.07 15.10
N HIS A 173 16.22 -0.01 14.32
CA HIS A 173 15.61 1.29 14.54
C HIS A 173 14.99 1.87 13.25
N PRO A 174 13.84 2.58 13.35
CA PRO A 174 13.16 3.15 12.19
C PRO A 174 14.05 4.07 11.34
N TYR A 175 14.96 4.82 11.95
CA TYR A 175 15.86 5.71 11.21
C TYR A 175 16.85 4.94 10.31
N GLN A 176 17.25 3.71 10.69
CA GLN A 176 18.16 2.89 9.89
C GLN A 176 17.46 2.41 8.61
N VAL A 177 16.19 2.03 8.72
CA VAL A 177 15.35 1.69 7.56
C VAL A 177 15.29 2.87 6.59
N ALA A 178 14.98 4.07 7.10
CA ALA A 178 14.94 5.27 6.27
C ALA A 178 16.29 5.56 5.57
N GLN A 179 17.41 5.47 6.31
CA GLN A 179 18.76 5.67 5.76
C GLN A 179 19.13 4.65 4.68
N LEU A 180 18.77 3.38 4.87
CA LEU A 180 19.07 2.32 3.90
C LEU A 180 18.26 2.48 2.61
N ILE A 181 16.97 2.82 2.72
CA ILE A 181 16.12 3.09 1.56
C ILE A 181 16.62 4.32 0.81
N GLU A 182 16.97 5.39 1.53
CA GLU A 182 17.55 6.61 0.92
C GLU A 182 18.89 6.32 0.24
N ALA A 183 19.77 5.54 0.88
CA ALA A 183 21.04 5.13 0.30
C ALA A 183 20.85 4.28 -0.96
N HIS A 184 19.90 3.34 -0.95
CA HIS A 184 19.54 2.53 -2.11
C HIS A 184 19.09 3.42 -3.28
N LEU A 185 18.15 4.33 -3.04
CA LEU A 185 17.65 5.28 -4.05
C LEU A 185 18.77 6.18 -4.60
N THR A 186 19.61 6.72 -3.71
CA THR A 186 20.70 7.62 -4.09
C THR A 186 21.80 6.90 -4.88
N SER A 187 22.00 5.61 -4.62
CA SER A 187 22.98 4.79 -5.35
C SER A 187 22.56 4.49 -6.81
N ARG A 188 21.32 4.82 -7.19
CA ARG A 188 20.73 4.51 -8.49
C ARG A 188 20.87 5.70 -9.45
N PRO A 189 21.84 5.70 -10.39
CA PRO A 189 22.05 6.85 -11.28
C PRO A 189 20.94 7.04 -12.31
N LYS A 190 20.10 6.02 -12.54
CA LYS A 190 19.01 6.02 -13.52
C LYS A 190 17.82 5.22 -12.98
N PRO A 191 16.98 5.81 -12.10
CA PRO A 191 15.74 5.16 -11.70
C PRO A 191 14.80 5.02 -12.90
N ARG A 192 13.91 4.02 -12.85
CA ARG A 192 12.87 3.78 -13.86
C ARG A 192 11.92 4.99 -13.89
N PRO A 193 11.86 5.73 -15.01
CA PRO A 193 11.10 6.98 -15.07
C PRO A 193 9.60 6.71 -15.01
N ALA A 194 8.86 7.56 -14.30
CA ALA A 194 7.40 7.49 -14.29
C ALA A 194 6.82 7.58 -15.71
N THR A 195 5.74 6.84 -15.94
CA THR A 195 5.00 6.83 -17.21
C THR A 195 3.51 7.00 -16.96
N THR A 196 2.79 7.43 -18.00
CA THR A 196 1.33 7.60 -17.96
C THR A 196 0.63 6.32 -18.39
N ILE A 197 -0.52 6.02 -17.79
CA ILE A 197 -1.43 5.01 -18.33
C ILE A 197 -1.93 5.52 -19.70
N PRO A 198 -1.91 4.69 -20.77
CA PRO A 198 -2.41 5.08 -22.08
C PRO A 198 -3.86 5.58 -22.02
N HIS A 199 -4.19 6.56 -22.87
CA HIS A 199 -5.52 7.14 -23.02
C HIS A 199 -6.29 6.48 -24.17
#